data_AF-A0A1Y4T4R5-F1
#
_entry.id   AF-A0A1Y4T4R5-F1
#
_cell.length_a   1.000
_cell.length_b   1.000
_cell.length_c   1.000
_cell.angle_alpha   90.00
_cell.angle_beta   90.00
_cell.angle_gamma   90.00
#
_symmetry.space_group_name_H-M   'P 1'
#
loop_
_entity.id
_entity.type
_entity.pdbx_description
1 polymer ?
#
loop_
_entity_poly.entity_id
_entity_poly.type
_entity_poly.pdbx_seq_one_letter_code
_entity_poly.pdbx_strand_id
1 'polypeptide(L)'
;MRKLNKKHVMITFIPIIVMIVLIFWFVFRKTETLELIGNEKEVFMLNSIYEEKGTNLEDVEMIGNVDTSQEGQYEIKYQYKNQTVKRLVEVLNNKQIVMNLNGSQDTYVLKGQKYIESGCHVID
;
A
#
# COMPACT_ATOMS: atom_id res chain seq x y z
N MET A 1 64.17 21.61 5.76
CA MET A 1 62.97 21.26 4.96
C MET A 1 63.31 20.08 4.05
N ARG A 2 62.77 18.89 4.32
CA ARG A 2 63.07 17.68 3.54
C ARG A 2 62.31 17.76 2.20
N LYS A 3 63.02 17.87 1.08
CA LYS A 3 62.45 17.99 -0.27
C LYS A 3 61.79 16.64 -0.62
N LEU A 4 60.47 16.52 -0.45
CA LEU A 4 59.76 15.30 -0.81
C LEU A 4 59.86 15.06 -2.31
N ASN A 5 60.33 13.87 -2.69
CA ASN A 5 60.43 13.47 -4.09
C ASN A 5 59.02 13.16 -4.60
N LYS A 6 58.49 14.04 -5.47
CA LYS A 6 57.10 13.99 -5.96
C LYS A 6 56.69 12.61 -6.48
N LYS A 7 57.63 11.86 -7.07
CA LYS A 7 57.40 10.48 -7.56
C LYS A 7 57.12 9.48 -6.43
N HIS A 8 57.88 9.52 -5.34
CA HIS A 8 57.66 8.63 -4.19
C HIS A 8 56.36 8.95 -3.44
N VAL A 9 56.02 10.23 -3.33
CA VAL A 9 54.75 10.67 -2.74
C VAL A 9 53.57 10.12 -3.53
N MET A 10 53.62 10.25 -4.86
CA MET A 10 52.53 9.80 -5.74
C MET A 10 52.32 8.27 -5.65
N ILE A 11 53.41 7.49 -5.64
CA ILE A 11 53.37 6.02 -5.49
C ILE A 11 52.72 5.60 -4.16
N THR A 12 52.94 6.35 -3.08
CA THR A 12 52.35 6.02 -1.77
C THR A 12 50.88 6.40 -1.62
N PHE A 13 50.43 7.49 -2.25
CA PHE A 13 49.04 7.97 -2.11
C PHE A 13 48.04 7.26 -3.03
N ILE A 14 48.45 6.88 -4.25
CA ILE A 14 47.58 6.17 -5.21
C ILE A 14 46.96 4.89 -4.62
N PRO A 15 47.69 3.96 -4.00
CA PRO A 15 47.09 2.74 -3.46
C PRO A 15 46.16 3.02 -2.29
N ILE A 16 46.40 4.08 -1.51
CA ILE A 16 45.53 4.50 -0.40
C ILE A 16 44.20 5.00 -0.94
N ILE A 17 44.22 5.82 -2.00
CA ILE A 17 43.01 6.30 -2.66
C ILE A 17 42.24 5.13 -3.28
N VAL A 18 42.93 4.18 -3.92
CA VAL A 18 42.31 2.96 -4.47
C VAL A 18 41.70 2.11 -3.35
N MET A 19 42.38 1.97 -2.21
CA MET A 19 41.84 1.30 -1.01
C MET A 19 40.58 1.99 -0.50
N ILE A 20 40.57 3.32 -0.39
CA ILE A 20 39.41 4.11 0.05
C ILE A 20 38.25 3.95 -0.92
N VAL A 21 38.51 3.94 -2.23
CA VAL A 21 37.48 3.71 -3.25
C VAL A 21 36.93 2.29 -3.15
N LEU A 22 37.77 1.28 -2.89
CA LEU A 22 37.34 -0.10 -2.67
C LEU A 22 36.53 -0.25 -1.37
N ILE A 23 36.93 0.41 -0.28
CA ILE A 23 36.14 0.47 0.96
C ILE A 23 34.82 1.17 0.70
N PHE A 24 34.82 2.29 0.01
CA PHE A 24 33.59 3.03 -0.29
C PHE A 24 32.65 2.16 -1.12
N TRP A 25 33.16 1.49 -2.15
CA TRP A 25 32.38 0.56 -2.97
C TRP A 25 31.89 -0.66 -2.17
N PHE A 26 32.68 -1.11 -1.18
CA PHE A 26 32.32 -2.19 -0.27
C PHE A 26 31.30 -1.78 0.79
N VAL A 27 31.37 -0.55 1.29
CA VAL A 27 30.43 0.02 2.28
C VAL A 27 29.12 0.40 1.61
N PHE A 28 29.17 0.91 0.38
CA PHE A 28 27.99 1.25 -0.43
C PHE A 28 27.36 0.02 -1.10
N ARG A 29 27.64 -1.19 -0.58
CA ARG A 29 27.02 -2.43 -1.03
C ARG A 29 25.49 -2.32 -0.96
N LYS A 30 24.86 -2.94 -1.95
CA LYS A 30 23.43 -2.87 -2.28
C LYS A 30 22.55 -3.14 -1.06
N THR A 31 21.86 -2.12 -0.59
CA THR A 31 20.75 -2.28 0.36
C THR A 31 19.49 -2.61 -0.44
N GLU A 32 18.90 -3.77 -0.18
CA GLU A 32 17.56 -4.11 -0.70
C GLU A 32 16.54 -3.12 -0.15
N THR A 33 15.74 -2.52 -1.04
CA THR A 33 14.66 -1.62 -0.67
C THR A 33 13.44 -2.45 -0.29
N LEU A 34 12.82 -2.14 0.85
CA LEU A 34 11.58 -2.76 1.27
C LEU A 34 10.40 -2.07 0.56
N GLU A 35 9.63 -2.82 -0.20
CA GLU A 35 8.51 -2.33 -0.99
C GLU A 35 7.30 -3.29 -0.88
N LEU A 36 6.10 -2.71 -0.85
CA LEU A 36 4.85 -3.49 -0.86
C LEU A 36 4.62 -4.11 -2.24
N ILE A 37 4.15 -5.36 -2.27
CA ILE A 37 3.57 -5.92 -3.50
C ILE A 37 2.11 -5.48 -3.56
N GLY A 38 1.77 -4.64 -4.54
CA GLY A 38 0.42 -4.07 -4.68
C GLY A 38 0.29 -2.70 -4.02
N ASN A 39 -0.94 -2.31 -3.66
CA ASN A 39 -1.21 -0.95 -3.23
C ASN A 39 -0.89 -0.75 -1.75
N GLU A 40 -0.53 0.49 -1.38
CA GLU A 40 -0.41 0.91 0.02
C GLU A 40 -1.78 0.98 0.71
N LYS A 41 -2.82 1.34 -0.04
CA LYS A 41 -4.20 1.46 0.44
C LYS A 41 -5.12 0.56 -0.37
N GLU A 42 -5.89 -0.28 0.32
CA GLU A 42 -6.85 -1.17 -0.29
C GLU A 42 -8.20 -1.10 0.43
N VAL A 43 -9.29 -1.25 -0.32
CA VAL A 43 -10.66 -1.19 0.20
C VAL A 43 -11.33 -2.53 -0.09
N PHE A 44 -11.90 -3.13 0.94
CA PHE A 44 -12.59 -4.41 0.90
C PHE A 44 -14.01 -4.27 1.45
N MET A 45 -14.91 -5.11 0.98
CA MET A 45 -16.26 -5.19 1.52
C MET A 45 -16.30 -6.16 2.70
N LEU A 46 -17.22 -5.93 3.63
CA LEU A 46 -17.46 -6.83 4.76
C LEU A 46 -17.67 -8.29 4.27
N ASN A 47 -17.05 -9.24 4.96
CA ASN A 47 -17.02 -10.67 4.67
C ASN A 47 -16.39 -11.07 3.32
N SER A 48 -15.70 -10.15 2.63
CA SER A 48 -14.91 -10.51 1.45
C SER A 48 -13.64 -11.27 1.83
N ILE A 49 -13.11 -12.06 0.90
CA ILE A 49 -11.84 -12.76 1.09
C ILE A 49 -10.72 -11.74 0.97
N TYR A 50 -9.89 -11.64 2.01
CA TYR A 50 -8.66 -10.86 2.02
C TYR A 50 -7.45 -11.79 1.85
N GLU A 51 -6.63 -11.52 0.85
CA GLU A 51 -5.36 -12.20 0.62
C GLU A 51 -4.22 -11.17 0.67
N GLU A 52 -3.30 -11.39 1.60
CA GLU A 52 -2.16 -10.50 1.81
C GLU A 52 -1.05 -10.77 0.79
N LYS A 53 -0.75 -9.77 -0.05
CA LYS A 53 0.25 -9.88 -1.13
C LYS A 53 1.71 -9.83 -0.66
N GLY A 54 1.95 -9.36 0.56
CA GLY A 54 3.28 -9.22 1.16
C GLY A 54 4.12 -8.10 0.55
N THR A 55 5.43 -8.34 0.54
CA THR A 55 6.47 -7.41 0.11
C THR A 55 7.40 -8.07 -0.90
N ASN A 56 8.26 -7.29 -1.52
CA ASN A 56 9.27 -7.78 -2.46
C ASN A 56 10.41 -8.61 -1.81
N LEU A 57 10.37 -8.82 -0.49
CA LEU A 57 11.41 -9.51 0.30
C LEU A 57 10.76 -10.58 1.19
N GLU A 58 11.43 -11.72 1.37
CA GLU A 58 10.87 -12.86 2.14
C GLU A 58 11.13 -12.73 3.65
N ASP A 59 12.29 -12.20 4.06
CA ASP A 59 12.72 -12.10 5.47
C ASP A 59 12.18 -10.84 6.17
N VAL A 60 10.88 -10.57 6.06
CA VAL A 60 10.23 -9.35 6.59
C VAL A 60 9.33 -9.70 7.77
N GLU A 61 9.46 -8.95 8.87
CA GLU A 61 8.54 -9.04 10.00
C GLU A 61 7.22 -8.32 9.65
N MET A 62 6.13 -9.09 9.55
CA MET A 62 4.77 -8.57 9.37
C MET A 62 4.06 -8.47 10.73
N ILE A 63 3.51 -7.30 11.03
CA ILE A 63 2.74 -7.04 12.25
C ILE A 63 1.39 -6.47 11.86
N GLY A 64 0.32 -7.15 12.26
CA GLY A 64 -1.06 -6.76 11.99
C GLY A 64 -1.86 -7.92 11.42
N ASN A 65 -3.18 -7.84 11.54
CA ASN A 65 -4.11 -8.78 10.93
C ASN A 65 -5.35 -8.01 10.48
N VAL A 66 -5.92 -8.40 9.35
CA VAL A 66 -7.14 -7.80 8.80
C VAL A 66 -8.28 -8.77 9.04
N ASP A 67 -9.31 -8.32 9.76
CA ASP A 67 -10.55 -9.06 9.92
C ASP A 67 -11.64 -8.46 9.02
N THR A 68 -11.87 -9.06 7.86
CA THR A 68 -12.90 -8.58 6.94
C THR A 68 -14.33 -8.84 7.44
N SER A 69 -14.52 -9.59 8.52
CA SER A 69 -15.85 -9.76 9.14
C SER A 69 -16.28 -8.56 9.98
N GLN A 70 -15.37 -7.62 10.22
CA GLN A 70 -15.62 -6.40 10.98
C GLN A 70 -15.27 -5.17 10.13
N GLU A 71 -16.21 -4.23 10.04
CA GLU A 71 -15.95 -2.94 9.40
C GLU A 71 -14.91 -2.14 10.18
N GLY A 72 -14.05 -1.40 9.47
CA GLY A 72 -13.02 -0.60 10.10
C GLY A 72 -11.77 -0.43 9.25
N GLN A 73 -10.82 0.31 9.81
CA GLN A 73 -9.50 0.52 9.21
C GLN A 73 -8.45 -0.32 9.94
N TYR A 74 -7.67 -1.05 9.16
CA TYR A 74 -6.62 -1.94 9.62
C TYR A 74 -5.28 -1.46 9.09
N GLU A 75 -4.23 -1.56 9.91
CA GLU A 75 -2.85 -1.27 9.51
C GLU A 75 -2.03 -2.56 9.61
N ILE A 76 -1.35 -2.91 8.52
CA ILE A 76 -0.32 -3.94 8.49
C ILE A 76 1.03 -3.23 8.37
N LYS A 77 1.95 -3.51 9.28
CA LYS A 77 3.30 -2.95 9.30
C LYS A 77 4.31 -4.01 8.90
N TYR A 78 5.22 -3.63 8.03
CA TYR A 78 6.33 -4.45 7.57
C TYR A 78 7.65 -3.85 8.03
N GLN A 79 8.50 -4.64 8.68
CA GLN A 79 9.81 -4.20 9.16
C GLN A 79 10.92 -5.06 8.58
N TYR A 80 11.92 -4.41 8.00
CA TYR A 80 13.13 -5.05 7.48
C TYR A 80 14.34 -4.17 7.75
N LYS A 81 15.22 -4.62 8.65
CA LYS A 81 16.38 -3.85 9.12
C LYS A 81 15.95 -2.48 9.65
N ASN A 82 16.36 -1.39 8.99
CA ASN A 82 16.03 -0.02 9.37
C ASN A 82 14.88 0.56 8.52
N GLN A 83 14.20 -0.27 7.72
CA GLN A 83 13.09 0.15 6.86
C GLN A 83 11.75 -0.28 7.46
N THR A 84 10.75 0.57 7.28
CA THR A 84 9.37 0.28 7.67
C THR A 84 8.43 0.78 6.58
N VAL A 85 7.54 -0.09 6.12
CA VAL A 85 6.42 0.27 5.23
C VAL A 85 5.11 -0.20 5.84
N LYS A 86 4.00 0.43 5.48
CA LYS A 86 2.68 0.15 6.04
C LYS A 86 1.67 -0.03 4.93
N ARG A 87 0.76 -0.99 5.09
CA ARG A 87 -0.46 -1.11 4.29
C ARG A 87 -1.67 -0.75 5.14
N LEU A 88 -2.56 0.05 4.56
CA LEU A 88 -3.85 0.41 5.14
C LEU A 88 -4.95 -0.33 4.40
N VAL A 89 -5.77 -1.05 5.14
CA VAL A 89 -6.91 -1.78 4.60
C VAL A 89 -8.18 -1.23 5.23
N GLU A 90 -9.09 -0.75 4.41
CA GLU A 90 -10.39 -0.27 4.84
C GLU A 90 -11.47 -1.30 4.50
N VAL A 91 -12.13 -1.83 5.53
CA VAL A 91 -13.25 -2.75 5.39
C VAL A 91 -14.53 -1.94 5.55
N LEU A 92 -15.29 -1.87 4.46
CA LEU A 92 -16.55 -1.15 4.42
C LEU A 92 -17.71 -2.14 4.52
N ASN A 93 -18.65 -1.85 5.40
CA ASN A 93 -19.97 -2.45 5.30
C ASN A 93 -20.74 -1.71 4.21
N ASN A 94 -20.93 -2.36 3.06
CA ASN A 94 -21.95 -1.93 2.14
C ASN A 94 -23.31 -2.33 2.72
N LYS A 95 -23.83 -1.51 3.64
CA LYS A 95 -25.27 -1.49 3.91
C LYS A 95 -25.92 -1.14 2.58
N GLN A 96 -26.31 -2.16 1.85
CA GLN A 96 -26.94 -1.97 0.56
C GLN A 96 -28.26 -1.27 0.84
N ILE A 97 -28.31 0.04 0.61
CA ILE A 97 -29.53 0.83 0.70
C ILE A 97 -30.47 0.26 -0.36
N VAL A 98 -31.47 -0.51 0.08
CA VAL A 98 -32.47 -1.06 -0.83
C VAL A 98 -33.59 -0.04 -0.98
N MET A 99 -33.70 0.53 -2.17
CA MET A 99 -34.81 1.40 -2.53
C MET A 99 -35.87 0.58 -3.27
N ASN A 100 -37.09 0.57 -2.76
CA ASN A 100 -38.22 -0.11 -3.37
C ASN A 100 -39.29 0.89 -3.79
N LEU A 101 -39.97 0.62 -4.92
CA LEU A 101 -41.14 1.39 -5.33
C LEU A 101 -42.31 1.11 -4.38
N ASN A 102 -43.05 2.15 -4.02
CA ASN A 102 -44.32 1.98 -3.32
C ASN A 102 -45.42 1.47 -4.27
N GLY A 103 -45.24 1.69 -5.58
CA GLY A 103 -46.10 1.19 -6.65
C GLY A 103 -45.44 0.08 -7.47
N SER A 104 -46.13 -0.36 -8.52
CA SER A 104 -45.62 -1.36 -9.46
C SER A 104 -44.50 -0.79 -10.36
N GLN A 105 -43.60 -1.66 -10.82
CA GLN A 105 -42.58 -1.29 -11.81
C GLN A 105 -43.22 -0.82 -13.14
N ASP A 106 -44.29 -1.49 -13.55
CA ASP A 106 -45.07 -1.12 -14.73
C ASP A 106 -46.44 -0.59 -14.30
N THR A 107 -46.88 0.50 -14.93
CA THR A 107 -48.17 1.13 -14.65
C THR A 107 -48.83 1.65 -15.93
N TYR A 108 -50.15 1.82 -15.89
CA TYR A 108 -50.95 2.35 -17.00
C TYR A 108 -51.52 3.71 -16.62
N VAL A 109 -51.37 4.68 -17.52
CA VAL A 109 -51.88 6.05 -17.33
C VAL A 109 -52.81 6.46 -18.47
N LEU A 110 -53.88 7.18 -18.13
CA LEU A 110 -54.83 7.69 -19.12
C LEU A 110 -54.26 8.93 -19.84
N LYS A 111 -54.40 8.95 -21.17
CA LYS A 111 -53.90 10.04 -22.01
C LYS A 111 -54.59 11.36 -21.64
N GLY A 112 -53.80 12.39 -21.34
CA GLY A 112 -54.27 13.73 -21.00
C GLY A 112 -54.50 13.97 -19.50
N GLN A 113 -54.29 12.96 -18.65
CA GLN A 113 -54.34 13.13 -17.19
C GLN A 113 -52.94 13.31 -16.60
N LYS A 114 -52.86 14.05 -15.49
CA LYS A 114 -51.62 14.21 -14.72
C LYS A 114 -51.32 12.91 -13.98
N TYR A 115 -50.12 12.38 -14.18
CA TYR A 115 -49.63 11.23 -13.41
C TYR A 115 -49.13 11.67 -12.02
N ILE A 116 -49.44 10.88 -10.99
CA ILE A 116 -48.92 11.02 -9.63
C ILE A 116 -48.20 9.71 -9.29
N GLU A 117 -46.89 9.77 -9.16
CA GLU A 117 -46.04 8.62 -8.80
C GLU A 117 -46.29 8.19 -7.36
N SER A 118 -46.30 6.87 -7.10
CA SER A 118 -46.52 6.32 -5.75
C SER A 118 -45.31 6.56 -4.83
N GLY A 119 -44.18 6.94 -5.41
CA GLY A 119 -42.93 7.21 -4.73
C GLY A 119 -42.14 5.93 -4.43
N CYS A 120 -41.09 6.08 -3.64
CA CYS A 120 -40.25 4.98 -3.18
C CYS A 120 -40.12 5.03 -1.65
N HIS A 121 -39.72 3.91 -1.07
CA HIS A 121 -39.26 3.84 0.32
C HIS A 121 -37.87 3.23 0.36
N VAL A 122 -37.14 3.59 1.40
CA VAL A 122 -35.80 3.09 1.69
C VAL A 122 -35.90 2.12 2.85
N ILE A 123 -35.30 0.94 2.69
CA ILE A 123 -35.07 0.00 3.79
C ILE A 123 -33.57 0.07 4.11
N ASP A 124 -33.26 0.39 5.36
CA ASP A 124 -31.91 0.38 5.97
C ASP A 124 -31.82 -0.78 6.98
#